data_AF-A0A5V9GBY3-F1
#
_entry.id   AF-A0A5V9GBY3-F1
#
_cell.length_a   1.000
_cell.length_b   1.000
_cell.length_c   1.000
_cell.angle_alpha   90.00
_cell.angle_beta   90.00
_cell.angle_gamma   90.00
#
_symmetry.space_group_name_H-M   'P 1'
#
loop_
_entity.id
_entity.type
_entity.pdbx_description
1 polymer ?
#
loop_
_entity_poly.entity_id
_entity_poly.type
_entity_poly.pdbx_seq_one_letter_code
_entity_poly.pdbx_strand_id
1 'polypeptide(L)' 'MRRQRRSITDIICENCKYLPTKRSRNKRKPIPKESDVKTFNYT' A
#
# COMPACT_ATOMS: atom_id res chain seq x y z
N MET A 1 11.96 -11.74 30.41
CA MET A 1 10.88 -11.89 29.40
C MET A 1 11.32 -12.95 28.39
N ARG A 2 10.88 -14.20 28.56
CA ARG A 2 11.18 -15.30 27.61
C ARG A 2 10.57 -14.93 26.26
N ARG A 3 11.38 -14.81 25.20
CA ARG A 3 10.87 -14.64 23.82
C ARG A 3 10.01 -15.88 23.52
N GLN A 4 8.70 -15.78 23.67
CA GLN A 4 7.80 -16.81 23.16
C GLN A 4 8.12 -16.97 21.68
N ARG A 5 8.32 -18.21 21.22
CA ARG A 5 8.50 -18.48 19.80
C ARG A 5 7.21 -18.03 19.12
N ARG A 6 7.31 -17.06 18.21
CA ARG A 6 6.18 -16.63 17.39
C ARG A 6 5.68 -17.85 16.61
N SER A 7 4.36 -18.00 16.51
CA SER A 7 3.79 -19.08 15.70
C SER A 7 4.18 -18.87 14.23
N ILE A 8 4.24 -19.96 13.45
CA ILE A 8 4.58 -19.88 12.02
C ILE A 8 3.58 -18.96 11.29
N THR A 9 2.30 -19.04 11.67
CA THR A 9 1.24 -18.16 11.16
C THR A 9 1.49 -16.69 11.49
N ASP A 10 1.95 -16.36 12.70
CA ASP A 10 2.27 -14.96 13.04
C ASP A 10 3.45 -14.43 12.23
N ILE A 11 4.48 -15.26 12.00
CA ILE A 11 5.65 -14.91 11.19
C ILE A 11 5.23 -14.61 9.75
N ILE A 12 4.37 -15.45 9.18
CA ILE A 12 3.86 -15.25 7.80
C ILE A 12 2.99 -13.99 7.75
N CYS A 13 2.04 -13.83 8.67
CA CYS A 13 1.16 -12.65 8.74
C CYS A 13 1.94 -11.34 8.91
N GLU A 14 3.05 -11.32 9.65
CA GLU A 14 3.92 -10.14 9.75
C GLU A 14 4.63 -9.82 8.43
N ASN A 15 5.12 -10.83 7.70
CA ASN A 15 5.82 -10.65 6.43
C ASN A 15 4.87 -10.32 5.26
N CYS A 16 3.63 -10.82 5.30
CA CYS A 16 2.61 -10.54 4.29
C CYS A 16 1.98 -9.15 4.43
N LYS A 17 2.23 -8.43 5.53
CA LYS A 17 1.79 -7.04 5.67
C LYS A 17 2.56 -6.19 4.67
N TYR A 18 1.86 -5.72 3.63
CA TYR A 18 2.41 -4.71 2.75
C TYR A 18 2.59 -3.41 3.53
N LEU A 19 3.82 -3.13 3.95
CA LEU A 19 4.22 -1.86 4.52
C LEU A 19 4.81 -0.99 3.41
N PRO A 20 4.11 0.06 2.95
CA PRO A 20 4.63 0.90 1.89
C PRO A 20 5.92 1.58 2.34
N THR A 21 7.03 1.23 1.67
CA THR A 21 8.34 1.81 1.93
C THR A 21 8.33 3.31 1.66
N LYS A 22 9.31 4.06 2.22
CA LYS A 22 9.47 5.50 1.91
C LYS A 22 9.59 5.76 0.41
N ARG A 23 10.27 4.86 -0.32
CA ARG A 23 10.38 4.89 -1.78
C ARG A 23 9.04 4.73 -2.49
N SER A 24 8.19 3.79 -2.05
CA SER A 24 6.85 3.59 -2.61
C SER A 24 5.96 4.82 -2.37
N ARG A 25 5.99 5.38 -1.17
CA ARG A 25 5.21 6.57 -0.79
C ARG A 25 5.64 7.84 -1.53
N ASN A 26 6.94 8.03 -1.72
CA ASN A 26 7.51 9.21 -2.36
C ASN A 26 7.60 9.09 -3.89
N LYS A 27 7.19 7.95 -4.47
CA LYS A 27 7.12 7.79 -5.91
C LYS A 27 6.11 8.81 -6.44
N ARG A 28 6.56 9.70 -7.34
CA ARG A 28 5.68 10.68 -8.00
C ARG A 28 4.53 9.93 -8.66
N LYS A 29 3.31 10.21 -8.24
CA LYS A 29 2.12 9.72 -8.94
C LYS A 29 2.05 10.43 -10.30
N PRO A 30 1.72 9.73 -11.38
CA PRO A 30 1.51 10.39 -12.67
C PRO A 30 0.36 11.40 -12.51
N ILE A 31 0.53 12.58 -13.11
CA ILE A 31 -0.56 13.54 -13.22
C ILE A 31 -1.61 12.91 -14.14
N PRO A 32 -2.87 12.80 -13.72
CA PRO A 32 -3.92 12.22 -14.55
C PRO A 32 -4.08 13.06 -15.81
N LYS A 33 -4.26 12.39 -16.96
CA LYS A 33 -4.59 13.08 -18.21
C LYS A 33 -6.08 13.40 -18.24
N GLU A 34 -6.51 14.30 -19.12
CA GLU A 34 -7.92 14.66 -19.29
C GLU A 34 -8.81 13.44 -19.57
N SER A 35 -8.28 12.40 -20.23
CA SER A 35 -8.95 11.11 -20.46
C SER A 35 -9.22 10.30 -19.19
N ASP A 36 -8.40 10.46 -18.14
CA ASP A 36 -8.50 9.72 -16.89
C ASP A 36 -9.40 10.44 -15.88
N VAL A 37 -9.70 11.71 -16.13
CA VAL A 37 -10.58 12.52 -15.30
C VAL A 37 -12.01 12.25 -15.72
N LYS A 38 -12.73 11.47 -14.91
CA LYS A 38 -14.17 11.26 -15.08
C LYS A 38 -14.90 12.58 -14.85
N THR A 39 -15.21 13.30 -15.92
CA THR A 39 -16.06 14.48 -15.89
C THR A 39 -17.53 14.05 -15.88
N PHE A 40 -18.34 14.75 -15.10
CA PHE A 40 -19.80 14.65 -15.18
C PHE A 40 -20.28 15.85 -16.00
N ASN A 41 -20.94 15.58 -17.12
CA ASN A 41 -21.56 16.63 -17.92
C ASN A 41 -22.83 17.08 -17.21
N TYR A 42 -22.83 18.32 -16.71
CA TYR A 42 -24.04 18.95 -16.22
C TYR A 42 -24.76 19.58 -17.42
N THR A 43 -25.99 19.13 -17.67
CA THR A 43 -26.91 19.70 -18.67
C THR A 43 -27.55 20.97 -18.18
#